data_AF-A0A927UNM1-F1
#
_entry.id   AF-A0A927UNM1-F1
#
_cell.length_a   1.000
_cell.length_b   1.000
_cell.length_c   1.000
_cell.angle_alpha   90.00
_cell.angle_beta   90.00
_cell.angle_gamma   90.00
#
_symmetry.space_group_name_H-M   'P 1'
#
loop_
_entity.id
_entity.type
_entity.pdbx_description
1 polymer ?
#
loop_
_entity_poly.entity_id
_entity_poly.type
_entity_poly.pdbx_seq_one_letter_code
_entity_poly.pdbx_strand_id
1 'polypeptide(L)'
;MNAKHFLETMHLIDDDLLEEAYTPIKRKYPRSLFPIAIAACICLIVGLGVWKTLNINRTLTIVVSEYDFLMELPDNAKHVSHHVTENDSNMPMLEASFSVNENDYLCRMVNTAEPINLADSDGDIVNTMDWQTQDLSFHYQQLEEDSFWISWYDTEAETQWCLSGEDSISLLTTAETLVQKLGYSMAIAPDGAKDITYNAVYYKNLTIGETTFVWNDIKHTYRISSTIEIDEYFADISDFHLNGKEYNSEVLWCPARITIDADGQGKIVWFDIVPGLLYSLTIDKNASKESLLYMANILFEPAQEQIPIE
;
A
#
# COMPACT_ATOMS: atom_id res chain seq x y z
N MET A 1 33.22 7.23 -10.00
CA MET A 1 33.95 7.43 -8.72
C MET A 1 34.75 6.18 -8.43
N ASN A 2 36.00 6.29 -7.94
CA ASN A 2 37.01 5.22 -8.03
C ASN A 2 36.88 4.23 -6.84
N ALA A 3 36.69 2.93 -7.13
CA ALA A 3 36.47 1.84 -6.15
C ALA A 3 37.54 1.71 -5.05
N LYS A 4 38.69 2.38 -5.22
CA LYS A 4 39.77 2.43 -4.24
C LYS A 4 39.43 3.22 -2.98
N HIS A 5 38.60 4.27 -3.09
CA HIS A 5 38.28 5.12 -1.94
C HIS A 5 37.28 4.46 -0.97
N PHE A 6 36.40 3.59 -1.49
CA PHE A 6 35.41 2.84 -0.70
C PHE A 6 36.10 1.79 0.20
N LEU A 7 37.09 1.06 -0.34
CA LEU A 7 37.85 0.06 0.41
C LEU A 7 38.73 0.66 1.52
N GLU A 8 39.27 1.85 1.33
CA GLU A 8 40.03 2.55 2.38
C GLU A 8 39.13 3.03 3.54
N THR A 9 37.85 3.26 3.28
CA THR A 9 36.88 3.69 4.31
C THR A 9 36.38 2.50 5.15
N MET A 10 36.26 1.32 4.55
CA MET A 10 35.87 0.09 5.26
C MET A 10 36.94 -0.45 6.22
N HIS A 11 38.21 -0.09 6.02
CA HIS A 11 39.32 -0.55 6.86
C HIS A 11 39.47 0.26 8.17
N LEU A 12 38.61 1.25 8.40
CA LEU A 12 38.59 2.13 9.58
C LEU A 12 37.38 1.86 10.50
N ILE A 13 36.58 0.84 10.22
CA ILE A 13 35.51 0.39 11.13
C ILE A 13 36.18 -0.43 12.23
N ASP A 14 36.05 0.05 13.46
CA ASP A 14 36.65 -0.50 14.68
C ASP A 14 36.14 -1.93 14.92
N ASP A 15 37.06 -2.88 15.14
CA ASP A 15 36.72 -4.31 15.34
C ASP A 15 35.81 -4.52 16.58
N ASP A 16 35.83 -3.58 17.53
CA ASP A 16 34.96 -3.58 18.72
C ASP A 16 33.48 -3.34 18.38
N LEU A 17 33.14 -2.66 17.28
CA LEU A 17 31.76 -2.48 16.81
C LEU A 17 31.21 -3.74 16.12
N LEU A 18 32.08 -4.62 15.64
CA LEU A 18 31.70 -5.88 15.00
C LEU A 18 31.43 -6.99 16.03
N GLU A 19 32.07 -6.96 17.21
CA GLU A 19 31.76 -7.93 18.27
C GLU A 19 30.38 -7.73 18.92
N GLU A 20 29.85 -6.50 18.95
CA GLU A 20 28.49 -6.23 19.48
C GLU A 20 27.39 -6.81 18.57
N ALA A 21 27.65 -6.93 17.27
CA ALA A 21 26.70 -7.44 16.28
C ALA A 21 26.60 -8.98 16.23
N TYR A 22 27.51 -9.73 16.87
CA TYR A 22 27.59 -11.20 16.77
C TYR A 22 27.18 -11.97 18.03
N THR A 23 26.56 -11.35 19.03
CA THR A 23 26.02 -12.12 20.16
C THR A 23 24.62 -12.67 19.83
N PRO A 24 24.44 -14.02 19.75
CA PRO A 24 23.14 -14.60 19.45
C PRO A 24 22.22 -14.44 20.67
N ILE A 25 21.18 -13.60 20.52
CA ILE A 25 20.12 -13.45 21.52
C ILE A 25 19.32 -14.76 21.58
N LYS A 26 19.50 -15.53 22.65
CA LYS A 26 18.61 -16.66 22.98
C LYS A 26 17.27 -16.11 23.48
N ARG A 27 16.27 -16.01 22.61
CA ARG A 27 14.89 -15.66 23.00
C ARG A 27 14.04 -16.92 23.23
N LYS A 28 13.54 -17.07 24.46
CA LYS A 28 12.34 -17.83 24.78
C LYS A 28 11.14 -16.96 24.41
N TYR A 29 10.18 -17.52 23.68
CA TYR A 29 8.93 -16.87 23.31
C TYR A 29 8.08 -16.51 24.54
N PRO A 30 7.47 -15.31 24.53
CA PRO A 30 6.02 -15.24 24.70
C PRO A 30 5.32 -14.40 23.62
N ARG A 31 4.02 -14.67 23.47
CA ARG A 31 3.05 -14.07 22.55
C ARG A 31 2.79 -12.58 22.83
N SER A 32 2.31 -11.88 21.78
CA SER A 32 1.88 -10.48 21.69
C SER A 32 3.00 -9.44 21.56
N LEU A 33 3.01 -8.72 20.42
CA LEU A 33 3.05 -7.26 20.30
C LEU A 33 3.36 -6.86 18.84
N PHE A 34 2.45 -6.08 18.25
CA PHE A 34 2.76 -5.15 17.16
C PHE A 34 3.86 -4.18 17.64
N PRO A 35 4.88 -3.86 16.84
CA PRO A 35 5.86 -2.85 17.24
C PRO A 35 5.35 -1.45 16.85
N ILE A 36 5.03 -0.63 17.85
CA ILE A 36 4.98 0.83 17.72
C ILE A 36 6.32 1.39 18.16
N ALA A 37 6.92 2.22 17.31
CA ALA A 37 7.63 3.44 17.69
C ALA A 37 8.24 4.10 16.45
N ILE A 38 7.62 5.15 15.87
CA ILE A 38 8.36 6.18 15.13
C ILE A 38 7.75 7.56 15.42
N ALA A 39 8.66 8.52 15.61
CA ALA A 39 8.45 9.88 16.04
C ALA A 39 7.59 10.73 15.09
N ALA A 40 6.78 11.60 15.70
CA ALA A 40 6.03 12.64 15.01
C ALA A 40 6.96 13.65 14.33
N CYS A 41 6.83 13.80 13.02
CA CYS A 41 7.33 14.95 12.27
C CYS A 41 6.15 15.81 11.80
N ILE A 42 6.09 17.03 12.32
CA ILE A 42 5.18 18.09 11.91
C ILE A 42 5.68 18.63 10.57
N CYS A 43 4.93 18.43 9.47
CA CYS A 43 5.16 19.10 8.20
C CYS A 43 4.00 20.05 7.88
N LEU A 44 4.24 21.35 8.07
CA LEU A 44 3.34 22.42 7.63
C LEU A 44 3.55 22.68 6.13
N ILE A 45 2.58 22.37 5.28
CA ILE A 45 2.49 22.94 3.92
C ILE A 45 1.07 23.43 3.60
N VAL A 46 1.05 24.60 2.97
CA VAL A 46 -0.06 25.52 2.73
C VAL A 46 -1.04 24.97 1.69
N GLY A 47 -2.33 24.98 2.05
CA GLY A 47 -3.42 24.52 1.21
C GLY A 47 -3.65 25.37 -0.05
N LEU A 48 -4.00 24.69 -1.14
CA LEU A 48 -4.69 25.25 -2.28
C LEU A 48 -6.02 24.52 -2.44
N GLY A 49 -7.10 25.29 -2.35
CA GLY A 49 -8.47 24.80 -2.19
C GLY A 49 -8.97 23.97 -3.37
N VAL A 50 -9.52 22.80 -3.04
CA VAL A 50 -10.29 21.98 -3.95
C VAL A 50 -11.71 22.54 -4.03
N TRP A 51 -12.12 22.95 -5.24
CA TRP A 51 -13.52 23.23 -5.55
C TRP A 51 -14.30 21.92 -5.56
N LYS A 52 -15.07 21.68 -4.49
CA LYS A 52 -15.98 20.54 -4.37
C LYS A 52 -17.18 20.75 -5.30
N THR A 53 -17.20 20.09 -6.46
CA THR A 53 -18.44 19.96 -7.26
C THR A 53 -19.39 19.03 -6.50
N LEU A 54 -20.50 19.58 -5.99
CA LEU A 54 -21.56 18.80 -5.34
C LEU A 54 -22.29 17.92 -6.37
N ASN A 55 -21.84 16.68 -6.50
CA ASN A 55 -22.64 15.60 -7.07
C ASN A 55 -23.51 15.06 -5.92
N ILE A 56 -24.83 15.28 -5.98
CA ILE A 56 -25.75 14.78 -4.96
C ILE A 56 -26.00 13.29 -5.25
N ASN A 57 -25.04 12.45 -4.87
CA ASN A 57 -25.26 11.02 -4.71
C ASN A 57 -25.97 10.81 -3.37
N ARG A 58 -26.98 9.95 -3.33
CA ARG A 58 -27.60 9.53 -2.07
C ARG A 58 -26.58 8.70 -1.31
N THR A 59 -25.93 9.28 -0.31
CA THR A 59 -25.03 8.56 0.58
C THR A 59 -25.85 7.63 1.46
N LEU A 60 -25.46 6.35 1.49
CA LEU A 60 -25.94 5.41 2.47
C LEU A 60 -24.97 5.46 3.66
N THR A 61 -25.44 6.00 4.79
CA THR A 61 -24.60 6.22 5.98
C THR A 61 -25.28 5.58 7.19
N ILE A 62 -24.53 4.83 7.98
CA ILE A 62 -24.93 4.36 9.30
C ILE A 62 -24.42 5.37 10.33
N VAL A 63 -25.31 5.82 11.21
CA VAL A 63 -24.99 6.75 12.29
C VAL A 63 -25.38 6.13 13.62
N VAL A 64 -24.41 6.00 14.53
CA VAL A 64 -24.64 5.58 15.92
C VAL A 64 -24.13 6.67 16.86
N SER A 65 -25.04 7.58 17.22
CA SER A 65 -24.72 8.80 17.99
C SER A 65 -24.21 8.54 19.40
N GLU A 66 -24.44 7.37 19.99
CA GLU A 66 -23.92 7.03 21.32
C GLU A 66 -22.39 6.96 21.37
N TYR A 67 -21.77 6.59 20.24
CA TYR A 67 -20.33 6.37 20.11
C TYR A 67 -19.69 7.27 19.05
N ASP A 68 -20.44 8.28 18.58
CA ASP A 68 -20.04 9.17 17.48
C ASP A 68 -19.58 8.42 16.22
N PHE A 69 -20.24 7.30 15.93
CA PHE A 69 -19.93 6.51 14.75
C PHE A 69 -20.66 7.03 13.52
N LEU A 70 -19.87 7.25 12.45
CA LEU A 70 -20.33 7.54 11.10
C LEU A 70 -19.64 6.60 10.12
N MET A 71 -20.40 5.63 9.61
CA MET A 71 -19.91 4.68 8.61
C MET A 71 -20.60 4.92 7.27
N GLU A 72 -19.85 5.38 6.29
CA GLU A 72 -20.28 5.45 4.91
C GLU A 72 -20.31 4.05 4.30
N LEU A 73 -21.32 3.78 3.47
CA LEU A 73 -21.44 2.53 2.70
C LEU A 73 -21.47 2.83 1.19
N PRO A 74 -21.15 1.85 0.33
CA PRO A 74 -21.30 2.00 -1.11
C PRO A 74 -22.76 2.32 -1.48
N ASP A 75 -22.97 3.21 -2.46
CA ASP A 75 -24.32 3.71 -2.82
C ASP A 75 -25.25 2.60 -3.33
N ASN A 76 -24.69 1.50 -3.83
CA ASN A 76 -25.39 0.33 -4.34
C ASN A 76 -25.44 -0.85 -3.34
N ALA A 77 -25.07 -0.63 -2.08
CA ALA A 77 -25.11 -1.64 -1.03
C ALA A 77 -26.53 -2.19 -0.80
N LYS A 78 -26.62 -3.50 -0.61
CA LYS A 78 -27.87 -4.25 -0.35
C LYS A 78 -27.73 -5.06 0.94
N HIS A 79 -28.88 -5.54 1.45
CA HIS A 79 -28.95 -6.40 2.64
C HIS A 79 -28.24 -5.83 3.86
N VAL A 80 -28.26 -4.50 3.99
CA VAL A 80 -27.51 -3.79 5.02
C VAL A 80 -28.09 -4.10 6.39
N SER A 81 -27.25 -4.60 7.29
CA SER A 81 -27.53 -4.77 8.71
C SER A 81 -26.36 -4.26 9.53
N HIS A 82 -26.61 -3.75 10.73
CA HIS A 82 -25.54 -3.26 11.59
C HIS A 82 -25.89 -3.50 13.05
N HIS A 83 -24.85 -3.59 13.87
CA HIS A 83 -24.94 -3.66 15.32
C HIS A 83 -23.64 -3.12 15.95
N VAL A 84 -23.72 -2.75 17.22
CA VAL A 84 -22.52 -2.40 18.00
C VAL A 84 -22.17 -3.60 18.88
N THR A 85 -20.89 -3.96 18.88
CA THR A 85 -20.31 -4.98 19.73
C THR A 85 -19.11 -4.39 20.50
N GLU A 86 -18.50 -5.18 21.38
CA GLU A 86 -17.23 -4.86 22.01
C GLU A 86 -16.11 -5.66 21.32
N ASN A 87 -14.97 -5.02 21.07
CA ASN A 87 -13.78 -5.73 20.61
C ASN A 87 -13.02 -6.39 21.78
N ASP A 88 -11.89 -7.05 21.50
CA ASP A 88 -11.05 -7.72 22.50
C ASP A 88 -10.51 -6.79 23.61
N SER A 89 -10.52 -5.47 23.35
CA SER A 89 -10.12 -4.44 24.32
C SER A 89 -11.30 -3.83 25.08
N ASN A 90 -12.51 -4.40 24.95
CA ASN A 90 -13.78 -3.87 25.47
C ASN A 90 -14.11 -2.45 24.96
N MET A 91 -13.63 -2.10 23.75
CA MET A 91 -13.99 -0.84 23.10
C MET A 91 -15.21 -1.07 22.21
N PRO A 92 -16.17 -0.12 22.16
CA PRO A 92 -17.31 -0.21 21.27
C PRO A 92 -16.82 -0.25 19.82
N MET A 93 -17.41 -1.13 19.02
CA MET A 93 -17.09 -1.32 17.62
C MET A 93 -18.40 -1.44 16.84
N LEU A 94 -18.54 -0.63 15.79
CA LEU A 94 -19.64 -0.75 14.86
C LEU A 94 -19.32 -1.84 13.83
N GLU A 95 -20.20 -2.83 13.70
CA GLU A 95 -20.16 -3.80 12.63
C GLU A 95 -21.33 -3.57 11.66
N ALA A 96 -21.05 -3.57 10.37
CA ALA A 96 -22.04 -3.51 9.31
C ALA A 96 -21.79 -4.61 8.28
N SER A 97 -22.81 -5.42 8.02
CA SER A 97 -22.82 -6.40 6.94
C SER A 97 -23.64 -5.89 5.78
N PHE A 98 -23.12 -6.00 4.56
CA PHE A 98 -23.81 -5.58 3.34
C PHE A 98 -23.27 -6.34 2.12
N SER A 99 -24.04 -6.31 1.02
CA SER A 99 -23.62 -6.90 -0.26
C SER A 99 -23.44 -5.83 -1.35
N VAL A 100 -22.38 -5.95 -2.16
CA VAL A 100 -22.14 -5.15 -3.37
C VAL A 100 -21.79 -6.08 -4.52
N ASN A 101 -22.48 -5.95 -5.66
CA ASN A 101 -22.25 -6.79 -6.84
C ASN A 101 -22.27 -8.30 -6.56
N GLU A 102 -23.17 -8.75 -5.68
CA GLU A 102 -23.30 -10.17 -5.25
C GLU A 102 -22.18 -10.68 -4.33
N ASN A 103 -21.21 -9.85 -3.96
CA ASN A 103 -20.23 -10.15 -2.92
C ASN A 103 -20.73 -9.63 -1.57
N ASP A 104 -20.53 -10.41 -0.51
CA ASP A 104 -20.84 -10.04 0.85
C ASP A 104 -19.61 -9.48 1.58
N TYR A 105 -19.84 -8.48 2.43
CA TYR A 105 -18.81 -7.78 3.17
C TYR A 105 -19.20 -7.59 4.63
N LEU A 106 -18.21 -7.65 5.51
CA LEU A 106 -18.31 -7.16 6.89
C LEU A 106 -17.37 -5.97 7.04
N CYS A 107 -17.93 -4.80 7.33
CA CYS A 107 -17.17 -3.60 7.66
C CYS A 107 -17.25 -3.33 9.16
N ARG A 108 -16.10 -3.03 9.75
CA ARG A 108 -15.94 -2.67 11.16
C ARG A 108 -15.37 -1.27 11.27
N MET A 109 -15.77 -0.58 12.32
CA MET A 109 -15.23 0.73 12.65
C MET A 109 -15.09 0.90 14.16
N VAL A 110 -13.99 1.53 14.57
CA VAL A 110 -13.68 1.89 15.96
C VAL A 110 -13.01 3.26 16.00
N ASN A 111 -13.31 4.02 17.05
CA ASN A 111 -12.54 5.23 17.38
C ASN A 111 -11.42 4.82 18.35
N THR A 112 -10.17 5.00 17.95
CA THR A 112 -8.98 4.54 18.66
C THR A 112 -7.77 5.44 18.41
N ALA A 113 -6.98 5.68 19.45
CA ALA A 113 -5.79 6.53 19.38
C ALA A 113 -4.62 5.86 18.62
N GLU A 114 -4.65 4.53 18.46
CA GLU A 114 -3.65 3.77 17.71
C GLU A 114 -4.33 2.62 16.94
N PRO A 115 -3.77 2.18 15.80
CA PRO A 115 -4.28 1.02 15.07
C PRO A 115 -4.31 -0.24 15.94
N ILE A 116 -5.42 -0.96 15.88
CA ILE A 116 -5.63 -2.25 16.54
C ILE A 116 -5.99 -3.33 15.52
N ASN A 117 -5.85 -4.60 15.89
CA ASN A 117 -6.35 -5.68 15.03
C ASN A 117 -7.89 -5.72 15.09
N LEU A 118 -8.53 -5.47 13.95
CA LEU A 118 -9.98 -5.55 13.79
C LEU A 118 -10.43 -6.78 12.98
N ALA A 119 -9.49 -7.56 12.46
CA ALA A 119 -9.82 -8.77 11.76
C ALA A 119 -10.22 -9.86 12.76
N ASP A 120 -11.40 -10.44 12.54
CA ASP A 120 -11.90 -11.56 13.33
C ASP A 120 -11.63 -12.82 12.56
N SER A 121 -10.43 -13.33 12.75
CA SER A 121 -9.99 -14.55 12.11
C SER A 121 -9.04 -15.32 13.00
N ASP A 122 -9.40 -16.57 13.25
CA ASP A 122 -8.53 -17.57 13.88
C ASP A 122 -7.57 -18.26 12.87
N GLY A 123 -7.59 -17.82 11.61
CA GLY A 123 -6.81 -18.40 10.51
C GLY A 123 -5.35 -17.97 10.49
N ASP A 124 -4.49 -18.84 9.95
CA ASP A 124 -3.10 -18.50 9.71
C ASP A 124 -2.99 -17.47 8.57
N ILE A 125 -2.25 -16.40 8.83
CA ILE A 125 -1.98 -15.34 7.87
C ILE A 125 -0.98 -15.87 6.85
N VAL A 126 -1.38 -15.89 5.57
CA VAL A 126 -0.51 -16.32 4.47
C VAL A 126 0.20 -15.16 3.80
N ASN A 127 -0.48 -14.03 3.64
CA ASN A 127 0.04 -12.85 2.95
C ASN A 127 -0.34 -11.57 3.69
N THR A 128 0.56 -10.59 3.73
CA THR A 128 0.28 -9.25 4.26
C THR A 128 0.92 -8.19 3.37
N MET A 129 0.34 -6.99 3.39
CA MET A 129 0.93 -5.83 2.77
C MET A 129 0.53 -4.57 3.54
N ASP A 130 1.51 -3.71 3.81
CA ASP A 130 1.31 -2.41 4.43
C ASP A 130 1.71 -1.31 3.46
N TRP A 131 0.92 -0.25 3.42
CA TRP A 131 1.27 0.97 2.70
C TRP A 131 0.62 2.18 3.37
N GLN A 132 1.06 3.37 2.98
CA GLN A 132 0.58 4.63 3.53
C GLN A 132 0.31 5.61 2.39
N THR A 133 -0.66 6.48 2.59
CA THR A 133 -0.84 7.72 1.84
C THR A 133 -0.57 8.90 2.78
N GLN A 134 -0.76 10.13 2.32
CA GLN A 134 -0.57 11.32 3.16
C GLN A 134 -1.39 11.28 4.47
N ASP A 135 -2.62 10.75 4.41
CA ASP A 135 -3.59 10.86 5.52
C ASP A 135 -3.92 9.49 6.17
N LEU A 136 -3.68 8.38 5.47
CA LEU A 136 -4.10 7.05 5.91
C LEU A 136 -2.96 6.03 5.90
N SER A 137 -2.94 5.17 6.91
CA SER A 137 -2.16 3.93 6.87
C SER A 137 -3.06 2.74 6.59
N PHE A 138 -2.62 1.86 5.69
CA PHE A 138 -3.36 0.69 5.23
C PHE A 138 -2.64 -0.61 5.61
N HIS A 139 -3.43 -1.63 5.96
CA HIS A 139 -2.98 -2.99 6.21
C HIS A 139 -3.89 -3.97 5.47
N TYR A 140 -3.34 -4.69 4.50
CA TYR A 140 -3.99 -5.81 3.82
C TYR A 140 -3.47 -7.13 4.36
N GLN A 141 -4.36 -8.11 4.48
CA GLN A 141 -4.01 -9.48 4.82
C GLN A 141 -4.91 -10.50 4.12
N GLN A 142 -4.31 -11.66 3.84
CA GLN A 142 -4.99 -12.87 3.36
C GLN A 142 -4.72 -14.02 4.33
N LEU A 143 -5.74 -14.83 4.56
CA LEU A 143 -5.71 -16.02 5.41
C LEU A 143 -5.74 -17.30 4.56
N GLU A 144 -5.36 -18.45 5.13
CA GLU A 144 -5.32 -19.76 4.41
C GLU A 144 -6.64 -20.17 3.74
N GLU A 145 -7.79 -19.74 4.25
CA GLU A 145 -9.13 -20.08 3.72
C GLU A 145 -9.67 -19.04 2.71
N ASP A 146 -8.79 -18.34 1.98
CA ASP A 146 -9.18 -17.30 1.01
C ASP A 146 -10.09 -16.20 1.62
N SER A 147 -9.87 -15.92 2.91
CA SER A 147 -10.51 -14.81 3.59
C SER A 147 -9.58 -13.60 3.57
N PHE A 148 -10.10 -12.48 3.07
CA PHE A 148 -9.31 -11.27 2.82
C PHE A 148 -9.78 -10.15 3.72
N TRP A 149 -8.84 -9.36 4.23
CA TRP A 149 -9.12 -8.18 5.01
C TRP A 149 -8.26 -7.00 4.56
N ILE A 150 -8.85 -5.81 4.61
CA ILE A 150 -8.13 -4.56 4.49
C ILE A 150 -8.58 -3.63 5.61
N SER A 151 -7.61 -3.05 6.31
CA SER A 151 -7.83 -2.02 7.31
C SER A 151 -7.21 -0.71 6.88
N TRP A 152 -7.83 0.40 7.25
CA TRP A 152 -7.23 1.73 7.13
C TRP A 152 -7.46 2.53 8.41
N TYR A 153 -6.45 3.32 8.75
CA TYR A 153 -6.43 4.14 9.95
C TYR A 153 -6.14 5.59 9.60
N ASP A 154 -7.00 6.46 10.10
CA ASP A 154 -6.86 7.91 10.03
C ASP A 154 -6.32 8.42 11.37
N THR A 155 -5.09 8.97 11.32
CA THR A 155 -4.42 9.46 12.52
C THR A 155 -4.99 10.79 13.01
N GLU A 156 -5.55 11.62 12.12
CA GLU A 156 -6.17 12.90 12.51
C GLU A 156 -7.54 12.68 13.12
N ALA A 157 -8.33 11.78 12.53
CA ALA A 157 -9.67 11.44 13.05
C ALA A 157 -9.66 10.41 14.18
N GLU A 158 -8.50 9.82 14.51
CA GLU A 158 -8.35 8.70 15.46
C GLU A 158 -9.40 7.61 15.21
N THR A 159 -9.60 7.25 13.94
CA THR A 159 -10.64 6.31 13.52
C THR A 159 -10.03 5.23 12.64
N GLN A 160 -10.37 3.98 12.93
CA GLN A 160 -9.96 2.82 12.14
C GLN A 160 -11.18 2.14 11.54
N TRP A 161 -11.03 1.70 10.29
CA TRP A 161 -11.96 0.83 9.62
C TRP A 161 -11.28 -0.48 9.22
N CYS A 162 -12.09 -1.52 9.06
CA CYS A 162 -11.67 -2.81 8.55
C CYS A 162 -12.78 -3.38 7.68
N LEU A 163 -12.44 -3.92 6.53
CA LEU A 163 -13.37 -4.54 5.59
C LEU A 163 -12.89 -5.97 5.32
N SER A 164 -13.80 -6.94 5.39
CA SER A 164 -13.55 -8.31 4.93
C SER A 164 -14.37 -8.68 3.70
N GLY A 165 -13.86 -9.65 2.95
CA GLY A 165 -14.55 -10.26 1.82
C GLY A 165 -13.85 -11.55 1.37
N GLU A 166 -14.45 -12.23 0.40
CA GLU A 166 -13.99 -13.52 -0.14
C GLU A 166 -13.14 -13.40 -1.42
N ASP A 167 -13.02 -12.20 -1.98
CA ASP A 167 -12.26 -11.94 -3.21
C ASP A 167 -11.43 -10.66 -3.07
N SER A 168 -10.11 -10.77 -3.30
CA SER A 168 -9.17 -9.66 -3.13
C SER A 168 -9.50 -8.46 -4.03
N ILE A 169 -9.84 -8.69 -5.30
CA ILE A 169 -10.12 -7.61 -6.25
C ILE A 169 -11.39 -6.85 -5.85
N SER A 170 -12.46 -7.59 -5.58
CA SER A 170 -13.75 -7.03 -5.16
C SER A 170 -13.63 -6.34 -3.79
N LEU A 171 -12.80 -6.87 -2.89
CA LEU A 171 -12.50 -6.25 -1.59
C LEU A 171 -11.80 -4.91 -1.75
N LEU A 172 -10.65 -4.88 -2.43
CA LEU A 172 -9.86 -3.65 -2.59
C LEU A 172 -10.62 -2.59 -3.38
N THR A 173 -11.40 -2.99 -4.38
CA THR A 173 -12.27 -2.06 -5.14
C THR A 173 -13.38 -1.46 -4.26
N THR A 174 -13.97 -2.26 -3.37
CA THR A 174 -14.99 -1.79 -2.43
C THR A 174 -14.37 -0.89 -1.35
N ALA A 175 -13.19 -1.24 -0.85
CA ALA A 175 -12.43 -0.41 0.09
C ALA A 175 -12.10 0.95 -0.51
N GLU A 176 -11.63 1.04 -1.76
CA GLU A 176 -11.41 2.32 -2.44
C GLU A 176 -12.69 3.17 -2.45
N THR A 177 -13.84 2.55 -2.75
CA THR A 177 -15.12 3.27 -2.79
C THR A 177 -15.48 3.87 -1.42
N LEU A 178 -15.17 3.15 -0.33
CA LEU A 178 -15.38 3.62 1.04
C LEU A 178 -14.41 4.75 1.40
N VAL A 179 -13.13 4.58 1.12
CA VAL A 179 -12.07 5.56 1.35
C VAL A 179 -12.36 6.88 0.60
N GLN A 180 -12.83 6.80 -0.65
CA GLN A 180 -13.26 7.96 -1.44
C GLN A 180 -14.44 8.72 -0.84
N LYS A 181 -15.37 8.02 -0.18
CA LYS A 181 -16.49 8.66 0.51
C LYS A 181 -16.06 9.44 1.75
N LEU A 182 -14.98 9.02 2.40
CA LEU A 182 -14.33 9.75 3.49
C LEU A 182 -13.54 10.98 2.98
N GLY A 183 -13.33 11.09 1.66
CA GLY A 183 -12.56 12.16 1.04
C GLY A 183 -11.08 11.84 0.84
N TYR A 184 -10.69 10.59 1.10
CA TYR A 184 -9.34 10.08 0.91
C TYR A 184 -9.24 9.27 -0.40
N SER A 185 -8.05 8.77 -0.71
CA SER A 185 -7.87 7.71 -1.71
C SER A 185 -6.82 6.73 -1.19
N MET A 186 -6.92 5.47 -1.61
CA MET A 186 -5.84 4.51 -1.41
C MET A 186 -4.69 4.71 -2.41
N ALA A 187 -4.84 5.68 -3.34
CA ALA A 187 -4.24 5.68 -4.69
C ALA A 187 -2.77 5.32 -4.77
N ILE A 188 -2.48 4.47 -5.76
CA ILE A 188 -1.21 4.45 -6.49
C ILE A 188 -1.48 4.38 -8.00
N ALA A 189 -2.40 5.26 -8.46
CA ALA A 189 -2.67 5.58 -9.86
C ALA A 189 -2.58 7.10 -10.05
N PRO A 190 -2.12 7.61 -11.20
CA PRO A 190 -1.93 9.04 -11.41
C PRO A 190 -3.27 9.75 -11.59
N ASP A 191 -3.29 11.04 -11.28
CA ASP A 191 -4.43 11.91 -11.57
C ASP A 191 -4.89 11.81 -13.03
N GLY A 192 -6.21 11.67 -13.21
CA GLY A 192 -6.83 11.53 -14.52
C GLY A 192 -6.79 10.13 -15.13
N ALA A 193 -6.26 9.13 -14.40
CA ALA A 193 -6.39 7.72 -14.77
C ALA A 193 -7.85 7.26 -14.80
N LYS A 194 -8.12 6.26 -15.64
CA LYS A 194 -9.43 5.61 -15.80
C LYS A 194 -9.30 4.11 -15.58
N ASP A 195 -10.43 3.43 -15.42
CA ASP A 195 -10.51 1.97 -15.30
C ASP A 195 -9.53 1.40 -14.25
N ILE A 196 -9.46 2.09 -13.11
CA ILE A 196 -8.55 1.75 -12.02
C ILE A 196 -9.05 0.49 -11.33
N THR A 197 -8.15 -0.49 -11.16
CA THR A 197 -8.42 -1.73 -10.43
C THR A 197 -7.27 -2.01 -9.48
N TYR A 198 -7.60 -2.41 -8.25
CA TYR A 198 -6.65 -2.78 -7.21
C TYR A 198 -6.69 -4.29 -6.99
N ASN A 199 -5.53 -4.89 -6.79
CA ASN A 199 -5.37 -6.31 -6.57
C ASN A 199 -4.19 -6.57 -5.63
N ALA A 200 -4.20 -7.71 -4.94
CA ALA A 200 -3.04 -8.20 -4.20
C ALA A 200 -2.74 -9.62 -4.67
N VAL A 201 -1.54 -9.84 -5.19
CA VAL A 201 -1.13 -11.12 -5.78
C VAL A 201 0.10 -11.67 -5.08
N TYR A 202 0.18 -12.99 -4.98
CA TYR A 202 1.36 -13.66 -4.49
C TYR A 202 2.25 -14.11 -5.66
N TYR A 203 3.49 -13.62 -5.69
CA TYR A 203 4.44 -13.92 -6.75
C TYR A 203 5.86 -13.92 -6.22
N LYS A 204 6.67 -14.93 -6.57
CA LYS A 204 8.07 -15.07 -6.12
C LYS A 204 8.25 -14.94 -4.60
N ASN A 205 7.33 -15.50 -3.82
CA ASN A 205 7.31 -15.42 -2.36
C ASN A 205 7.12 -14.00 -1.78
N LEU A 206 6.56 -13.11 -2.59
CA LEU A 206 6.26 -11.74 -2.22
C LEU A 206 4.76 -11.49 -2.34
N THR A 207 4.21 -10.76 -1.38
CA THR A 207 2.87 -10.18 -1.50
C THR A 207 3.01 -8.88 -2.28
N ILE A 208 2.41 -8.83 -3.46
CA ILE A 208 2.49 -7.69 -4.36
C ILE A 208 1.16 -6.98 -4.36
N GLY A 209 1.17 -5.70 -4.04
CA GLY A 209 0.08 -4.79 -4.36
C GLY A 209 0.15 -4.42 -5.83
N GLU A 210 -0.95 -4.56 -6.55
CA GLU A 210 -1.07 -4.27 -7.97
C GLU A 210 -2.17 -3.23 -8.19
N THR A 211 -1.83 -2.17 -8.92
CA THR A 211 -2.80 -1.20 -9.43
C THR A 211 -2.74 -1.19 -10.96
N THR A 212 -3.84 -1.55 -11.60
CA THR A 212 -3.99 -1.46 -13.06
C THR A 212 -4.85 -0.24 -13.38
N PHE A 213 -4.44 0.54 -14.39
CA PHE A 213 -5.19 1.72 -14.82
C PHE A 213 -4.92 2.07 -16.28
N VAL A 214 -5.80 2.90 -16.86
CA VAL A 214 -5.65 3.46 -18.21
C VAL A 214 -5.30 4.94 -18.10
N TRP A 215 -4.18 5.34 -18.70
CA TRP A 215 -3.75 6.74 -18.80
C TRP A 215 -3.42 7.06 -20.25
N ASN A 216 -4.01 8.12 -20.80
CA ASN A 216 -3.91 8.48 -22.22
C ASN A 216 -4.18 7.29 -23.17
N ASP A 217 -5.24 6.52 -22.90
CA ASP A 217 -5.66 5.33 -23.66
C ASP A 217 -4.63 4.18 -23.70
N ILE A 218 -3.64 4.20 -22.80
CA ILE A 218 -2.61 3.17 -22.63
C ILE A 218 -2.80 2.49 -21.28
N LYS A 219 -2.75 1.16 -21.27
CA LYS A 219 -2.88 0.38 -20.04
C LYS A 219 -1.55 0.33 -19.32
N HIS A 220 -1.61 0.58 -18.02
CA HIS A 220 -0.49 0.51 -17.11
C HIS A 220 -0.79 -0.52 -16.02
N THR A 221 0.22 -1.26 -15.60
CA THR A 221 0.16 -2.07 -14.39
C THR A 221 1.33 -1.68 -13.50
N TYR A 222 1.00 -1.06 -12.36
CA TYR A 222 1.94 -0.67 -11.34
C TYR A 222 1.90 -1.69 -10.20
N ARG A 223 3.07 -2.06 -9.68
CA ARG A 223 3.21 -3.03 -8.60
C ARG A 223 4.22 -2.56 -7.58
N ILE A 224 3.93 -2.90 -6.32
CA ILE A 224 4.77 -2.62 -5.17
C ILE A 224 4.84 -3.85 -4.26
N SER A 225 5.99 -4.11 -3.65
CA SER A 225 6.17 -5.14 -2.63
C SER A 225 7.29 -4.75 -1.68
N SER A 226 7.16 -5.12 -0.40
CA SER A 226 8.30 -5.13 0.51
C SER A 226 9.20 -6.34 0.27
N THR A 227 10.49 -6.20 0.56
CA THR A 227 11.46 -7.28 0.56
C THR A 227 12.54 -7.04 1.62
N ILE A 228 13.08 -8.12 2.17
CA ILE A 228 14.29 -8.08 3.02
C ILE A 228 15.57 -8.30 2.21
N GLU A 229 15.43 -8.70 0.94
CA GLU A 229 16.56 -8.93 0.04
C GLU A 229 17.04 -7.60 -0.54
N ILE A 230 18.19 -7.14 -0.07
CA ILE A 230 18.88 -5.93 -0.54
C ILE A 230 20.02 -6.39 -1.44
N ASP A 231 19.73 -6.65 -2.72
CA ASP A 231 20.74 -6.99 -3.71
C ASP A 231 20.85 -5.92 -4.81
N GLU A 232 22.00 -5.85 -5.48
CA GLU A 232 22.20 -4.94 -6.62
C GLU A 232 21.38 -5.36 -7.85
N TYR A 233 20.81 -6.57 -7.85
CA TYR A 233 20.01 -7.15 -8.93
C TYR A 233 18.59 -7.49 -8.46
N PHE A 234 17.96 -6.49 -7.83
CA PHE A 234 16.64 -6.58 -7.23
C PHE A 234 15.60 -7.28 -8.10
N ALA A 235 14.75 -8.07 -7.44
CA ALA A 235 13.79 -8.94 -8.10
C ALA A 235 12.83 -8.17 -9.01
N ASP A 236 12.64 -8.68 -10.23
CA ASP A 236 11.60 -8.21 -11.12
C ASP A 236 10.24 -8.78 -10.67
N ILE A 237 9.37 -7.90 -10.18
CA ILE A 237 8.02 -8.18 -9.70
C ILE A 237 6.92 -7.90 -10.74
N SER A 238 7.29 -7.52 -11.96
CA SER A 238 6.32 -7.13 -13.01
C SER A 238 5.45 -8.27 -13.52
N ASP A 239 5.90 -9.52 -13.35
CA ASP A 239 5.38 -10.72 -14.04
C ASP A 239 5.19 -10.52 -15.56
N PHE A 240 5.94 -9.58 -16.13
CA PHE A 240 5.78 -9.14 -17.51
C PHE A 240 7.00 -9.53 -18.32
N HIS A 241 6.86 -10.61 -19.07
CA HIS A 241 7.95 -11.22 -19.82
C HIS A 241 8.11 -10.50 -21.17
N LEU A 242 9.18 -9.72 -21.29
CA LEU A 242 9.53 -8.98 -22.50
C LEU A 242 10.83 -9.50 -23.10
N ASN A 243 10.80 -9.76 -24.41
CA ASN A 243 12.01 -10.04 -25.20
C ASN A 243 12.59 -8.71 -25.73
N GLY A 244 12.98 -7.84 -24.81
CA GLY A 244 13.40 -6.48 -25.09
C GLY A 244 14.87 -6.20 -24.81
N LYS A 245 15.32 -5.00 -25.17
CA LYS A 245 16.63 -4.48 -24.72
C LYS A 245 16.49 -3.92 -23.31
N GLU A 246 17.46 -4.24 -22.45
CA GLU A 246 17.53 -3.72 -21.09
C GLU A 246 18.47 -2.51 -21.00
N TYR A 247 18.07 -1.52 -20.20
CA TYR A 247 18.82 -0.30 -19.94
C TYR A 247 18.77 0.05 -18.45
N ASN A 248 19.90 0.47 -17.89
CA ASN A 248 19.94 1.04 -16.54
C ASN A 248 19.45 2.50 -16.57
N SER A 249 18.77 2.92 -15.50
CA SER A 249 18.24 4.26 -15.29
C SER A 249 18.04 4.51 -13.79
N GLU A 250 17.42 5.64 -13.44
CA GLU A 250 17.01 5.98 -12.08
C GLU A 250 15.57 6.50 -12.10
N VAL A 251 14.77 6.14 -11.08
CA VAL A 251 13.48 6.79 -10.75
C VAL A 251 13.75 7.64 -9.52
N LEU A 252 13.69 8.96 -9.65
CA LEU A 252 14.34 9.89 -8.72
C LEU A 252 15.80 9.49 -8.45
N TRP A 253 16.10 8.95 -7.27
CA TRP A 253 17.43 8.45 -6.86
C TRP A 253 17.50 6.92 -6.76
N CYS A 254 16.39 6.22 -6.98
CA CYS A 254 16.32 4.76 -6.89
C CYS A 254 16.89 4.12 -8.16
N PRO A 255 17.83 3.15 -8.04
CA PRO A 255 18.30 2.37 -9.17
C PRO A 255 17.14 1.71 -9.92
N ALA A 256 17.11 1.85 -11.24
CA ALA A 256 16.03 1.35 -12.08
C ALA A 256 16.55 0.61 -13.31
N ARG A 257 15.77 -0.36 -13.79
CA ARG A 257 16.03 -1.12 -15.02
C ARG A 257 14.80 -1.05 -15.92
N ILE A 258 15.04 -0.70 -17.18
CA ILE A 258 14.00 -0.54 -18.20
C ILE A 258 14.17 -1.62 -19.24
N THR A 259 13.11 -2.33 -19.59
CA THR A 259 13.06 -3.26 -20.72
C THR A 259 11.99 -2.80 -21.70
N ILE A 260 12.34 -2.66 -22.98
CA ILE A 260 11.38 -2.31 -24.04
C ILE A 260 11.56 -3.29 -25.19
N ASP A 261 10.45 -3.87 -25.67
CA ASP A 261 10.44 -4.79 -26.79
C ASP A 261 10.18 -4.08 -28.15
N ALA A 262 10.23 -4.84 -29.24
CA ALA A 262 10.04 -4.30 -30.58
C ALA A 262 8.56 -3.97 -30.90
N ASP A 263 7.62 -4.54 -30.14
CA ASP A 263 6.18 -4.35 -30.31
C ASP A 263 5.67 -3.10 -29.56
N GLY A 264 6.58 -2.40 -28.87
CA GLY A 264 6.28 -1.19 -28.12
C GLY A 264 5.70 -1.47 -26.73
N GLN A 265 5.87 -2.67 -26.19
CA GLN A 265 5.61 -2.94 -24.78
C GLN A 265 6.86 -2.62 -23.97
N GLY A 266 6.67 -2.22 -22.72
CA GLY A 266 7.79 -1.88 -21.87
C GLY A 266 7.51 -2.07 -20.40
N LYS A 267 8.58 -2.22 -19.63
CA LYS A 267 8.54 -2.19 -18.17
C LYS A 267 9.70 -1.40 -17.62
N ILE A 268 9.49 -0.82 -16.45
CA ILE A 268 10.53 -0.28 -15.58
C ILE A 268 10.37 -0.93 -14.21
N VAL A 269 11.48 -1.39 -13.64
CA VAL A 269 11.56 -1.92 -12.27
C VAL A 269 12.54 -1.06 -11.49
N TRP A 270 12.23 -0.69 -10.26
CA TRP A 270 13.14 0.07 -9.40
C TRP A 270 13.04 -0.39 -7.95
N PHE A 271 14.07 -0.07 -7.17
CA PHE A 271 14.17 -0.48 -5.78
C PHE A 271 14.52 0.72 -4.90
N ASP A 272 13.64 0.99 -3.92
CA ASP A 272 13.95 1.92 -2.84
C ASP A 272 14.58 1.13 -1.69
N ILE A 273 15.91 1.26 -1.59
CA ILE A 273 16.74 0.50 -0.66
C ILE A 273 16.43 0.81 0.81
N VAL A 274 15.96 2.02 1.12
CA VAL A 274 15.80 2.44 2.51
C VAL A 274 14.60 1.77 3.18
N PRO A 275 13.38 1.85 2.61
CA PRO A 275 12.26 1.07 3.13
C PRO A 275 12.29 -0.40 2.66
N GLY A 276 13.20 -0.78 1.75
CA GLY A 276 13.26 -2.12 1.19
C GLY A 276 12.06 -2.43 0.29
N LEU A 277 11.68 -1.49 -0.58
CA LEU A 277 10.49 -1.59 -1.43
C LEU A 277 10.88 -1.80 -2.90
N LEU A 278 10.34 -2.86 -3.48
CA LEU A 278 10.40 -3.18 -4.90
C LEU A 278 9.22 -2.58 -5.62
N TYR A 279 9.48 -2.03 -6.79
CA TYR A 279 8.48 -1.42 -7.64
C TYR A 279 8.61 -1.92 -9.07
N SER A 280 7.48 -1.98 -9.75
CA SER A 280 7.47 -2.12 -11.20
C SER A 280 6.31 -1.36 -11.83
N LEU A 281 6.51 -0.91 -13.05
CA LEU A 281 5.49 -0.35 -13.91
C LEU A 281 5.62 -0.98 -15.30
N THR A 282 4.52 -1.48 -15.84
CA THR A 282 4.44 -2.00 -17.21
C THR A 282 3.51 -1.14 -18.06
N ILE A 283 3.80 -1.10 -19.36
CA ILE A 283 3.03 -0.41 -20.39
C ILE A 283 2.81 -1.38 -21.55
N ASP A 284 1.57 -1.52 -21.99
CA ASP A 284 1.16 -2.52 -22.99
C ASP A 284 1.36 -2.09 -24.46
N LYS A 285 1.61 -0.81 -24.73
CA LYS A 285 1.89 -0.28 -26.07
C LYS A 285 2.54 1.10 -26.02
N ASN A 286 3.23 1.47 -27.10
CA ASN A 286 3.89 2.77 -27.26
C ASN A 286 4.90 3.12 -26.13
N ALA A 287 5.49 2.11 -25.50
CA ALA A 287 6.47 2.30 -24.44
C ALA A 287 7.76 2.93 -25.01
N SER A 288 8.23 3.97 -24.33
CA SER A 288 9.57 4.52 -24.50
C SER A 288 10.26 4.65 -23.14
N LYS A 289 11.56 4.92 -23.16
CA LYS A 289 12.30 5.19 -21.91
C LYS A 289 11.68 6.39 -21.17
N GLU A 290 11.31 7.42 -21.93
CA GLU A 290 10.71 8.64 -21.42
C GLU A 290 9.31 8.40 -20.85
N SER A 291 8.46 7.61 -21.52
CA SER A 291 7.10 7.36 -21.04
C SER A 291 7.10 6.55 -19.73
N LEU A 292 7.95 5.52 -19.64
CA LEU A 292 8.10 4.70 -18.44
C LEU A 292 8.65 5.52 -17.27
N LEU A 293 9.69 6.32 -17.50
CA LEU A 293 10.26 7.18 -16.45
C LEU A 293 9.28 8.26 -16.01
N TYR A 294 8.60 8.92 -16.95
CA TYR A 294 7.62 9.94 -16.63
C TYR A 294 6.55 9.40 -15.70
N MET A 295 5.96 8.26 -16.04
CA MET A 295 4.91 7.66 -15.23
C MET A 295 5.43 7.11 -13.90
N ALA A 296 6.61 6.47 -13.88
CA ALA A 296 7.22 6.00 -12.63
C ALA A 296 7.49 7.15 -11.65
N ASN A 297 7.96 8.32 -12.12
CA ASN A 297 8.18 9.48 -11.26
C ASN A 297 6.87 10.14 -10.76
N ILE A 298 5.75 9.92 -11.43
CA ILE A 298 4.43 10.38 -10.95
C ILE A 298 3.90 9.44 -9.87
N LEU A 299 4.08 8.14 -10.06
CA LEU A 299 3.57 7.10 -9.16
C LEU A 299 4.41 6.92 -7.90
N PHE A 300 5.71 7.24 -7.97
CA PHE A 300 6.63 6.98 -6.89
C PHE A 300 6.57 8.07 -5.83
N GLU A 301 6.01 7.70 -4.68
CA GLU A 301 6.11 8.48 -3.44
C GLU A 301 7.23 7.89 -2.57
N PRO A 302 8.41 8.54 -2.52
CA PRO A 302 9.50 8.06 -1.70
C PRO A 302 9.15 8.13 -0.22
N ALA A 303 9.51 7.10 0.54
CA ALA A 303 9.34 7.09 2.00
C ALA A 303 10.21 8.15 2.72
N GLN A 304 11.11 8.80 1.99
CA GLN A 304 12.02 9.83 2.49
C GLN A 304 11.76 11.17 1.79
N GLU A 305 11.78 12.25 2.57
CA GLU A 305 11.93 13.59 2.00
C GLU A 305 13.28 13.71 1.29
N GLN A 306 13.27 14.33 0.11
CA GLN A 306 14.48 14.59 -0.67
C GLN A 306 15.45 15.44 0.16
N ILE A 307 16.56 14.84 0.63
CA ILE A 307 17.61 15.61 1.32
C ILE A 307 18.18 16.60 0.28
N PRO A 308 18.04 17.92 0.47
CA PRO A 308 18.65 18.88 -0.44
C PRO A 308 20.16 18.68 -0.41
N ILE A 309 20.75 18.43 -1.57
CA ILE A 309 22.20 18.45 -1.70
C ILE A 309 22.60 19.93 -1.63
N GLU A 310 23.18 20.36 -0.50
CA GLU A 310 23.86 21.66 -0.37
C GLU A 310 25.13 21.74 -1.23
#